data_AF-A0A800DH52-F1
#
_entry.id   AF-A0A800DH52-F1
#
_cell.length_a   1.000
_cell.length_b   1.000
_cell.length_c   1.000
_cell.angle_alpha   90.00
_cell.angle_beta   90.00
_cell.angle_gamma   90.00
#
_symmetry.space_group_name_H-M   'P 1'
#
loop_
_entity.id
_entity.type
_entity.pdbx_description
1 polymer ?
#
loop_
_entity_poly.entity_id
_entity_poly.type
_entity_poly.pdbx_seq_one_letter_code
_entity_poly.pdbx_strand_id
1 'polypeptide(L)'
;MPEKRMLIVDADVVRKIDENRGDMSVSDFITFLIDSQLKEGANAQSNDHVTKEEFRQFEEGIRELLRNFLEFFLSYGLELGKQQTDKELDKLSQKLRALGISTRGKSH
;
A
#
# COMPACT_ATOMS: atom_id res chain seq x y z
N MET A 1 16.44 3.47 32.12
CA MET A 1 15.08 3.41 32.68
C MET A 1 14.39 4.70 32.28
N PRO A 2 13.31 4.69 31.50
CA PRO A 2 12.60 5.92 31.18
C PRO A 2 12.07 6.54 32.46
N GLU A 3 12.32 7.84 32.64
CA GLU A 3 11.85 8.60 33.80
C GLU A 3 10.32 8.65 33.77
N LYS A 4 9.64 8.09 34.78
CA LYS A 4 8.18 8.11 34.87
C LYS A 4 7.72 9.41 35.53
N ARG A 5 6.86 10.17 34.85
CA ARG A 5 6.25 11.41 35.34
C ARG A 5 4.73 11.23 35.48
N MET A 6 4.12 11.96 36.40
CA MET A 6 2.68 11.90 36.66
C MET A 6 1.93 12.90 35.77
N LEU A 7 0.91 12.43 35.05
CA LEU A 7 0.02 13.24 34.23
C LEU A 7 -1.37 13.25 34.88
N ILE A 8 -1.88 14.45 35.21
CA ILE A 8 -3.22 14.63 35.79
C ILE A 8 -4.16 15.05 34.66
N VAL A 9 -5.25 14.31 34.49
CA VAL A 9 -6.29 14.55 33.48
C VAL A 9 -7.67 14.32 34.10
N ASP A 10 -8.71 14.86 33.48
CA ASP A 10 -10.09 14.66 33.93
C ASP A 10 -10.49 13.18 33.85
N ALA A 11 -11.37 12.76 34.76
CA ALA A 11 -11.84 11.37 34.83
C ALA A 11 -12.52 10.91 33.53
N ASP A 12 -13.21 11.81 32.83
CA ASP A 12 -13.83 11.49 31.54
C ASP A 12 -12.81 11.19 30.45
N VAL A 13 -11.63 11.82 30.49
CA VAL A 13 -10.54 11.56 29.54
C VAL A 13 -9.93 10.20 29.81
N VAL A 14 -9.74 9.84 31.08
CA VAL A 14 -9.27 8.50 31.46
C VAL A 14 -10.23 7.43 30.95
N ARG A 15 -11.54 7.60 31.17
CA ARG A 15 -12.56 6.68 30.67
C ARG A 15 -12.48 6.51 29.15
N LYS A 16 -12.40 7.62 28.40
CA LYS A 16 -12.26 7.58 26.93
C LYS A 16 -11.00 6.84 26.50
N ILE A 17 -9.88 7.03 27.18
CA ILE A 17 -8.64 6.32 26.87
C ILE A 17 -8.84 4.80 27.09
N ASP A 18 -9.39 4.40 28.22
CA ASP A 18 -9.60 2.99 28.53
C ASP A 18 -10.57 2.28 27.58
N GLU A 19 -11.62 2.97 27.13
CA GLU A 19 -12.59 2.42 26.16
C GLU A 19 -12.02 2.28 24.74
N ASN A 20 -11.04 3.12 24.36
CA ASN A 20 -10.56 3.20 22.97
C ASN A 20 -9.13 2.67 22.77
N ARG A 21 -8.37 2.41 23.83
CA ARG A 21 -6.96 1.96 23.73
C ARG A 21 -6.80 0.52 23.23
N GLY A 22 -7.86 -0.28 23.24
CA GLY A 22 -7.78 -1.72 22.97
C GLY A 22 -6.74 -2.39 23.87
N ASP A 23 -5.81 -3.13 23.29
CA ASP A 23 -4.76 -3.85 24.01
C ASP A 23 -3.52 -2.99 24.32
N MET A 24 -3.48 -1.72 23.90
CA MET A 24 -2.33 -0.84 24.10
C MET A 24 -2.23 -0.34 25.54
N SER A 25 -1.01 -0.12 26.03
CA SER A 25 -0.81 0.59 27.29
C SER A 25 -1.22 2.07 27.15
N VAL A 26 -1.59 2.72 28.25
CA VAL A 26 -1.97 4.14 28.25
C VAL A 26 -0.86 5.02 27.63
N SER A 27 0.40 4.74 27.95
CA SER A 27 1.54 5.46 27.39
C SER A 27 1.72 5.24 25.89
N ASP A 28 1.53 4.00 25.41
CA ASP A 28 1.66 3.68 23.99
C ASP A 28 0.51 4.29 23.19
N PHE A 29 -0.70 4.26 23.75
CA PHE A 29 -1.89 4.87 23.14
C PHE A 29 -1.74 6.38 23.01
N ILE A 30 -1.29 7.06 24.07
CA ILE A 30 -1.05 8.51 24.04
C ILE A 30 0.09 8.85 23.06
N THR A 31 1.19 8.09 23.07
CA THR A 31 2.29 8.27 22.10
C THR A 31 1.79 8.10 20.67
N PHE A 32 0.99 7.08 20.41
CA PHE A 32 0.40 6.85 19.09
C PHE A 32 -0.48 8.01 18.64
N LEU A 33 -1.34 8.55 19.51
CA LEU A 33 -2.18 9.69 19.17
C LEU A 33 -1.36 10.95 18.88
N ILE A 34 -0.34 11.22 19.70
CA ILE A 34 0.59 12.34 19.50
C ILE A 34 1.31 12.18 18.17
N ASP A 35 1.87 11.01 17.91
CA ASP A 35 2.57 10.71 16.67
C ASP A 35 1.63 10.79 15.46
N SER A 36 0.39 10.31 15.58
CA SER A 36 -0.60 10.39 14.49
C SER A 36 -0.93 11.84 14.15
N GLN A 37 -1.15 12.70 15.16
CA GLN A 37 -1.48 14.11 14.95
C GLN A 37 -0.27 14.94 14.49
N LEU A 38 0.93 14.67 15.02
CA LEU A 38 2.15 15.33 14.56
C LEU A 38 2.57 14.85 13.16
N LYS A 39 2.36 13.58 12.84
CA LYS A 39 2.53 13.07 11.48
C LYS A 39 1.47 13.61 10.55
N GLU A 40 0.23 13.84 10.94
CA GLU A 40 -0.73 14.56 10.09
C GLU A 40 -0.29 16.01 9.81
N GLY A 41 0.32 16.69 10.79
CA GLY A 41 0.91 18.01 10.59
C GLY A 41 2.13 18.03 9.66
N ALA A 42 2.98 16.99 9.71
CA ALA A 42 4.15 16.84 8.83
C ALA A 42 3.81 16.22 7.46
N ASN A 43 2.81 15.34 7.41
CA ASN A 43 2.33 14.64 6.22
C ASN A 43 1.17 15.35 5.52
N ALA A 44 0.66 16.46 6.04
CA ALA A 44 -0.12 17.40 5.22
C ALA A 44 0.69 17.92 4.00
N GLN A 45 2.02 17.74 4.02
CA GLN A 45 2.91 17.97 2.87
C GLN A 45 3.33 16.69 2.12
N SER A 46 3.13 15.49 2.69
CA SER A 46 3.40 14.23 2.00
C SER A 46 2.06 13.63 1.55
N ASN A 47 1.71 13.98 0.31
CA ASN A 47 0.64 13.36 -0.47
C ASN A 47 0.78 11.84 -0.50
N ASP A 48 0.32 11.14 0.53
CA ASP A 48 0.08 9.69 0.53
C ASP A 48 -1.38 9.40 0.14
N HIS A 49 -1.85 10.14 -0.87
CA HIS A 49 -3.10 9.87 -1.56
C HIS A 49 -2.73 9.58 -3.00
N VAL A 50 -3.01 8.36 -3.46
CA VAL A 50 -2.96 8.01 -4.87
C VAL A 50 -3.89 8.99 -5.60
N THR A 51 -3.31 9.82 -6.46
CA THR A 51 -4.09 10.79 -7.24
C THR A 51 -5.01 10.04 -8.20
N LYS A 52 -6.15 10.65 -8.56
CA LYS A 52 -7.09 10.02 -9.52
C LYS A 52 -6.40 9.71 -10.86
N GLU A 53 -5.41 10.51 -11.20
CA GLU A 53 -4.57 10.39 -12.39
C GLU A 53 -3.65 9.16 -12.30
N GLU A 54 -3.00 8.90 -11.17
CA GLU A 54 -2.19 7.69 -10.94
C GLU A 54 -3.04 6.43 -10.97
N PHE A 55 -4.24 6.48 -10.38
CA PHE A 55 -5.18 5.36 -10.46
C PHE A 55 -5.65 5.10 -11.90
N ARG A 56 -5.90 6.15 -12.69
CA ARG A 56 -6.30 6.01 -14.10
C ARG A 56 -5.17 5.42 -14.95
N GLN A 57 -3.93 5.85 -14.74
CA GLN A 57 -2.76 5.28 -15.43
C GLN A 57 -2.57 3.81 -15.07
N PHE A 58 -2.80 3.44 -13.81
CA PHE A 58 -2.78 2.05 -13.38
C PHE A 58 -3.90 1.21 -14.02
N GLU A 59 -5.14 1.75 -14.09
CA GLU A 59 -6.26 1.09 -14.78
C GLU A 59 -5.95 0.85 -16.26
N GLU A 60 -5.43 1.87 -16.95
CA GLU A 60 -5.01 1.78 -18.35
C GLU A 60 -3.93 0.70 -18.54
N GLY A 61 -2.93 0.67 -17.65
CA GLY A 61 -1.86 -0.34 -17.66
C GLY A 61 -2.37 -1.77 -17.43
N ILE A 62 -3.28 -1.98 -16.48
CA ILE A 62 -3.90 -3.30 -16.25
C ILE A 62 -4.75 -3.72 -17.45
N ARG A 63 -5.50 -2.80 -18.04
CA ARG A 63 -6.35 -3.09 -19.21
C ARG A 63 -5.50 -3.52 -20.40
N GLU A 64 -4.38 -2.85 -20.65
CA GLU A 64 -3.44 -3.24 -21.72
C GLU A 64 -2.80 -4.61 -21.42
N LEU A 65 -2.41 -4.86 -20.17
CA LEU A 65 -1.85 -6.14 -19.76
C LEU A 65 -2.84 -7.30 -19.97
N LEU A 66 -4.09 -7.13 -19.55
CA LEU A 66 -5.14 -8.13 -19.75
C LEU A 66 -5.47 -8.34 -21.23
N ARG A 67 -5.45 -7.27 -22.04
CA ARG A 67 -5.62 -7.39 -23.50
C ARG A 67 -4.49 -8.21 -24.12
N ASN A 68 -3.25 -7.90 -23.77
CA ASN A 68 -2.07 -8.64 -24.26
C ASN A 68 -2.08 -10.10 -23.79
N PHE A 69 -2.54 -10.36 -22.56
CA PHE A 69 -2.71 -11.72 -22.04
C PHE A 69 -3.80 -12.49 -22.79
N LEU A 70 -4.96 -11.88 -23.03
CA LEU A 70 -6.02 -12.53 -23.81
C LEU A 70 -5.63 -12.75 -25.26
N GLU A 71 -4.91 -11.80 -25.89
CA GLU A 71 -4.36 -11.97 -27.23
C GLU A 71 -3.34 -13.11 -27.27
N PHE A 72 -2.50 -13.25 -26.23
CA PHE A 72 -1.65 -14.42 -26.06
C PHE A 72 -2.50 -15.69 -25.96
N PHE A 73 -3.52 -15.78 -25.10
CA PHE A 73 -4.32 -17.01 -25.01
C PHE A 73 -5.12 -17.33 -26.29
N LEU A 74 -5.58 -16.32 -27.02
CA LEU A 74 -6.33 -16.51 -28.26
C LEU A 74 -5.42 -16.90 -29.44
N SER A 75 -4.21 -16.35 -29.51
CA SER A 75 -3.20 -16.76 -30.51
C SER A 75 -2.51 -18.09 -30.13
N TYR A 76 -2.21 -18.32 -28.86
CA TYR A 76 -1.41 -19.44 -28.36
C TYR A 76 -2.24 -20.66 -27.94
N GLY A 77 -3.42 -20.44 -27.35
CA GLY A 77 -4.32 -21.51 -26.86
C GLY A 77 -5.07 -22.24 -27.97
N LEU A 78 -5.31 -21.59 -29.10
CA LEU A 78 -5.78 -22.24 -30.34
C LEU A 78 -4.64 -22.91 -31.13
N GLU A 79 -3.39 -22.55 -30.85
CA GLU A 79 -2.18 -23.04 -31.51
C GLU A 79 -1.38 -23.99 -30.60
N LEU A 80 -2.11 -24.71 -29.73
CA LEU A 80 -1.61 -25.74 -28.82
C LEU A 80 -1.04 -26.94 -29.60
N GLY A 81 0.14 -26.75 -30.16
CA GLY A 81 0.85 -27.79 -30.90
C GLY A 81 2.32 -27.49 -31.20
N LYS A 82 2.83 -26.27 -30.99
CA LYS A 82 4.24 -25.98 -31.36
C LYS A 82 5.04 -25.31 -30.24
N GLN A 83 6.05 -26.07 -29.83
CA GLN A 83 6.98 -25.99 -28.71
C GLN A 83 7.96 -24.78 -28.74
N GLN A 84 7.51 -23.55 -29.03
CA GLN A 84 8.41 -22.41 -29.22
C GLN A 84 7.94 -21.15 -28.48
N THR A 85 8.19 -20.99 -27.16
CA THR A 85 7.72 -19.75 -26.46
C THR A 85 8.32 -19.33 -25.12
N ASP A 86 9.52 -19.75 -24.72
CA ASP A 86 10.10 -19.18 -23.49
C ASP A 86 10.25 -17.64 -23.58
N LYS A 87 10.53 -17.10 -24.77
CA LYS A 87 10.81 -15.66 -24.97
C LYS A 87 9.60 -14.73 -24.83
N GLU A 88 8.40 -15.11 -25.29
CA GLU A 88 7.21 -14.24 -25.20
C GLU A 88 6.56 -14.32 -23.82
N LEU A 89 6.61 -15.50 -23.16
CA LEU A 89 6.26 -15.62 -21.75
C LEU A 89 7.21 -14.80 -20.86
N ASP A 90 8.51 -14.81 -21.16
CA ASP A 90 9.49 -13.98 -20.47
C ASP A 90 9.19 -12.49 -20.64
N LYS A 91 8.77 -12.05 -21.84
CA LYS A 91 8.39 -10.65 -22.10
C LYS A 91 7.16 -10.22 -21.32
N LEU A 92 6.15 -11.09 -21.20
CA LEU A 92 4.97 -10.85 -20.37
C LEU A 92 5.32 -10.84 -18.88
N SER A 93 6.18 -11.76 -18.43
CA SER A 93 6.73 -11.81 -17.07
C SER A 93 7.51 -10.54 -16.73
N GLN A 94 8.30 -10.02 -17.68
CA GLN A 94 9.00 -8.75 -17.55
C GLN A 94 8.03 -7.56 -17.43
N LYS A 95 6.97 -7.51 -18.24
CA LYS A 95 5.93 -6.47 -18.11
C LYS A 95 5.20 -6.54 -16.76
N LEU A 96 4.87 -7.75 -16.29
CA LEU A 96 4.26 -7.99 -14.97
C LEU A 96 5.20 -7.54 -13.83
N ARG A 97 6.50 -7.86 -13.92
CA ARG A 97 7.49 -7.39 -12.95
C ARG A 97 7.66 -5.88 -13.00
N ALA A 98 7.67 -5.26 -14.18
CA ALA A 98 7.77 -3.81 -14.31
C ALA A 98 6.59 -3.09 -13.62
N LEU A 99 5.37 -3.61 -13.76
CA LEU A 99 4.20 -3.09 -13.01
C LEU A 99 4.30 -3.39 -11.50
N GLY A 100 4.77 -4.58 -11.11
CA GLY A 100 4.88 -4.99 -9.70
C GLY A 100 6.03 -4.35 -8.92
N ILE A 101 7.04 -3.78 -9.58
CA ILE A 101 8.14 -3.03 -8.92
C ILE A 101 7.74 -1.57 -8.68
N SER A 102 6.80 -1.02 -9.46
CA SER A 102 6.29 0.33 -9.26
C SER A 102 5.57 0.53 -7.92
N THR A 103 5.15 -0.56 -7.24
CA THR A 103 4.53 -0.52 -5.91
C THR A 103 5.51 -0.74 -4.75
N ARG A 104 6.83 -0.91 -5.00
CA ARG A 104 7.80 -1.23 -3.94
C ARG A 104 9.02 -0.31 -3.86
N GLY A 105 8.91 0.91 -4.36
CA GLY A 105 10.06 1.81 -4.53
C GLY A 105 9.82 3.29 -4.24
N LYS A 106 9.08 3.64 -3.19
CA LYS A 106 9.25 4.93 -2.48
C LYS A 106 8.96 4.77 -0.99
N SER A 107 9.87 4.12 -0.28
CA SER A 107 10.14 4.45 1.12
C SER A 107 11.65 4.33 1.32
N HIS A 108 12.22 5.41 1.85
CA HIS A 108 13.60 5.70 2.23
C HIS A 108 14.61 4.55 2.31
#